data_AF-A0A953LR20-F1
#
_entry.id   AF-A0A953LR20-F1
#
_cell.length_a   1.000
_cell.length_b   1.000
_cell.length_c   1.000
_cell.angle_alpha   90.00
_cell.angle_beta   90.00
_cell.angle_gamma   90.00
#
_symmetry.space_group_name_H-M   'P 1'
#
loop_
_entity.id
_entity.type
_entity.pdbx_description
1 polymer ?
#
loop_
_entity_poly.entity_id
_entity_poly.type
_entity_poly.pdbx_seq_one_letter_code
_entity_poly.pdbx_strand_id
1 'polypeptide(L)'
;MPLTPAQIRKNLHSLAPADRERNEQLNDIQRKAIARYTGTLDELEAAIGMLHLGDHMGWKPLVLIHNKRTIRKYEEILGIEIREFFPPEGPSSWRSLGYTIAKKIGNFWKAVSGEVKDDELKTQRREIA
;
A
#
# COMPACT_ATOMS: atom_id res chain seq x y z
N MET A 1 -16.81 12.53 -11.74
CA MET A 1 -18.01 11.79 -12.17
C MET A 1 -18.21 10.61 -11.22
N PRO A 2 -19.42 10.39 -10.69
CA PRO A 2 -19.72 9.20 -9.89
C PRO A 2 -19.62 7.93 -10.74
N LEU A 3 -19.24 6.82 -10.11
CA LEU A 3 -19.17 5.52 -10.79
C LEU A 3 -20.57 5.01 -11.13
N THR A 4 -20.70 4.33 -12.26
CA THR A 4 -21.93 3.62 -12.61
C THR A 4 -22.10 2.36 -11.73
N PRO A 5 -23.33 1.85 -11.53
CA PRO A 5 -23.54 0.60 -10.81
C PRO A 5 -22.76 -0.59 -11.38
N ALA A 6 -22.56 -0.63 -12.70
CA ALA A 6 -21.76 -1.67 -13.35
C ALA A 6 -20.27 -1.58 -12.98
N GLN A 7 -19.72 -0.37 -12.92
CA GLN A 7 -18.35 -0.13 -12.46
C GLN A 7 -18.18 -0.50 -10.99
N ILE A 8 -19.16 -0.18 -10.13
CA ILE A 8 -19.14 -0.58 -8.72
C ILE A 8 -19.14 -2.10 -8.58
N ARG A 9 -20.00 -2.82 -9.30
CA ARG A 9 -20.01 -4.30 -9.30
C ARG A 9 -18.66 -4.88 -9.73
N LYS A 10 -18.09 -4.37 -10.82
CA LYS A 10 -16.75 -4.77 -11.27
C LYS A 10 -15.70 -4.56 -10.17
N ASN A 11 -15.74 -3.41 -9.50
CA ASN A 11 -14.81 -3.09 -8.42
C ASN A 11 -14.97 -4.02 -7.21
N LEU A 12 -16.21 -4.35 -6.83
CA LEU A 12 -16.49 -5.30 -5.75
C LEU A 12 -15.88 -6.67 -6.01
N HIS A 13 -15.97 -7.18 -7.24
CA HIS A 13 -15.33 -8.43 -7.63
C HIS A 13 -13.80 -8.40 -7.59
N SER A 14 -13.18 -7.22 -7.57
CA SER A 14 -11.73 -7.03 -7.52
C SER A 14 -11.18 -6.70 -6.13
N LEU A 15 -12.06 -6.62 -5.11
CA LEU A 15 -11.61 -6.45 -3.73
C LEU A 15 -10.86 -7.70 -3.26
N ALA A 16 -10.05 -7.54 -2.20
CA ALA A 16 -9.51 -8.71 -1.52
C ALA A 16 -10.69 -9.62 -1.12
N PRO A 17 -10.57 -10.95 -1.33
CA PRO A 17 -11.63 -11.88 -0.96
C PRO A 17 -12.03 -11.67 0.49
N ALA A 18 -13.34 -11.71 0.77
CA ALA A 18 -13.87 -11.66 2.12
C ALA A 18 -13.61 -13.02 2.82
N ASP A 19 -12.34 -13.31 3.07
CA ASP A 19 -11.93 -14.47 3.85
C ASP A 19 -12.11 -14.18 5.34
N ARG A 20 -12.76 -15.12 6.03
CA ARG A 20 -13.12 -14.93 7.43
C ARG A 20 -11.89 -14.86 8.32
N GLU A 21 -10.92 -15.76 8.10
CA GLU A 21 -9.69 -15.79 8.88
C GLU A 21 -8.90 -14.50 8.70
N ARG A 22 -8.76 -14.04 7.45
CA ARG A 22 -8.11 -12.75 7.18
C ARG A 22 -8.81 -11.57 7.84
N ASN A 23 -10.14 -11.52 7.79
CA ASN A 23 -10.92 -10.46 8.45
C ASN A 23 -10.73 -10.48 9.98
N GLU A 24 -10.70 -11.66 10.59
CA GLU A 24 -10.44 -11.83 12.02
C GLU A 24 -9.01 -11.36 12.38
N GLN A 25 -8.01 -11.66 11.54
CA GLN A 25 -6.63 -11.21 11.72
C GLN A 25 -6.51 -9.67 11.67
N LEU A 26 -7.09 -9.03 10.65
CA LEU A 26 -7.10 -7.57 10.51
C LEU A 26 -7.79 -6.91 11.72
N ASN A 27 -8.91 -7.46 12.15
CA ASN A 27 -9.65 -6.97 13.31
C ASN A 27 -8.84 -7.11 14.61
N ASP A 28 -8.15 -8.22 14.81
CA ASP A 28 -7.30 -8.44 15.99
C ASP A 28 -6.16 -7.40 16.05
N ILE A 29 -5.48 -7.15 14.93
CA ILE A 29 -4.44 -6.09 14.82
C ILE A 29 -5.04 -4.73 15.17
N GLN A 30 -6.17 -4.37 14.54
CA GLN A 30 -6.85 -3.10 14.80
C GLN A 30 -7.20 -2.94 16.28
N ARG A 31 -7.78 -3.97 16.93
CA ARG A 31 -8.16 -3.92 18.34
C ARG A 31 -6.95 -3.77 19.25
N LYS A 32 -5.85 -4.47 18.97
CA LYS A 32 -4.59 -4.33 19.71
C LYS A 32 -3.97 -2.95 19.55
N ALA A 33 -3.98 -2.40 18.33
CA ALA A 33 -3.50 -1.04 18.08
C ALA A 33 -4.30 -0.01 18.88
N ILE A 34 -5.64 -0.06 18.80
CA ILE A 34 -6.53 0.83 19.56
C ILE A 34 -6.28 0.72 21.07
N ALA A 35 -6.13 -0.50 21.60
CA ALA A 35 -5.96 -0.71 23.03
C ALA A 35 -4.60 -0.23 23.58
N ARG A 36 -3.56 -0.21 22.75
CA ARG A 36 -2.18 0.12 23.17
C ARG A 36 -1.76 1.53 22.81
N TYR A 37 -2.42 2.16 21.85
CA TYR A 37 -1.97 3.42 21.29
C TYR A 37 -2.15 4.59 22.27
N THR A 38 -1.06 5.34 22.44
CA THR A 38 -1.05 6.60 23.20
C THR A 38 -0.44 7.67 22.30
N GLY A 39 -1.24 8.62 21.85
CA GLY A 39 -0.82 9.66 20.90
C GLY A 39 -2.02 10.38 20.30
N THR A 40 -1.82 11.05 19.17
CA THR A 40 -2.90 11.75 18.48
C THR A 40 -3.72 10.78 17.64
N LEU A 41 -5.05 10.88 17.72
CA LEU A 41 -5.97 9.90 17.12
C LEU A 41 -5.95 9.91 15.58
N ASP A 42 -5.54 11.01 14.95
CA ASP A 42 -5.37 11.13 13.51
C ASP A 42 -4.29 10.16 12.98
N GLU A 43 -3.22 9.93 13.75
CA GLU A 43 -2.19 8.96 13.39
C GLU A 43 -2.69 7.53 13.52
N LEU A 44 -3.50 7.23 14.54
CA LEU A 44 -4.14 5.92 14.71
C LEU A 44 -5.16 5.66 13.59
N GLU A 45 -6.00 6.64 13.26
CA GLU A 45 -6.96 6.57 12.16
C GLU A 45 -6.24 6.27 10.85
N ALA A 46 -5.17 7.00 10.54
CA ALA A 46 -4.41 6.81 9.33
C ALA A 46 -3.69 5.44 9.28
N ALA A 47 -3.17 4.97 10.42
CA ALA A 47 -2.57 3.63 10.52
C ALA A 47 -3.61 2.52 10.27
N ILE A 48 -4.80 2.61 10.89
CA ILE A 48 -5.90 1.66 10.64
C ILE A 48 -6.35 1.74 9.17
N GLY A 49 -6.41 2.94 8.59
CA GLY A 49 -6.67 3.12 7.16
C GLY A 49 -5.63 2.42 6.27
N MET A 50 -4.34 2.51 6.64
CA MET A 50 -3.26 1.81 5.96
C MET A 50 -3.41 0.29 6.06
N LEU A 51 -3.82 -0.24 7.22
CA LEU A 51 -4.05 -1.68 7.43
C LEU A 51 -5.08 -2.22 6.42
N HIS A 52 -6.25 -1.58 6.32
CA HIS A 52 -7.33 -2.02 5.45
C HIS A 52 -7.05 -1.77 3.97
N LEU A 53 -6.44 -0.63 3.62
CA LEU A 53 -6.04 -0.37 2.24
C LEU A 53 -4.91 -1.31 1.78
N GLY A 54 -3.97 -1.61 2.66
CA GLY A 54 -2.88 -2.55 2.39
C GLY A 54 -3.37 -3.93 2.01
N ASP A 55 -4.44 -4.40 2.64
CA ASP A 55 -5.03 -5.71 2.35
C ASP A 55 -5.56 -5.81 0.92
N HIS A 56 -6.13 -4.72 0.40
CA HIS A 56 -6.65 -4.66 -0.96
C HIS A 56 -5.59 -4.35 -2.02
N MET A 57 -4.59 -3.53 -1.66
CA MET A 57 -3.66 -2.93 -2.61
C MET A 57 -2.30 -3.62 -2.64
N GLY A 58 -1.88 -4.26 -1.55
CA GLY A 58 -0.51 -4.71 -1.33
C GLY A 58 0.42 -3.57 -0.88
N TRP A 59 1.64 -3.90 -0.47
CA TRP A 59 2.56 -2.91 0.11
C TRP A 59 3.20 -1.98 -0.92
N LYS A 60 3.36 -2.39 -2.19
CA LYS A 60 4.00 -1.52 -3.20
C LYS A 60 3.21 -0.23 -3.45
N PRO A 61 1.87 -0.25 -3.63
CA PRO A 61 1.10 0.99 -3.65
C PRO A 61 1.22 1.81 -2.36
N LEU A 62 1.25 1.19 -1.19
CA LEU A 62 1.33 1.91 0.09
C LEU A 62 2.61 2.75 0.19
N VAL A 63 3.75 2.22 -0.23
CA VAL A 63 5.04 2.95 -0.19
C VAL A 63 5.14 4.07 -1.24
N LEU A 64 4.18 4.16 -2.18
CA LEU A 64 4.03 5.31 -3.07
C LEU A 64 3.14 6.40 -2.47
N ILE A 65 2.18 6.01 -1.61
CA ILE A 65 1.23 6.92 -0.95
C ILE A 65 1.89 7.60 0.24
N HIS A 66 2.67 6.84 1.02
CA HIS A 66 3.31 7.32 2.24
C HIS A 66 4.83 7.28 2.13
N ASN A 67 5.49 8.26 2.73
CA ASN A 67 6.94 8.24 2.85
C ASN A 67 7.41 7.19 3.88
N LYS A 68 8.70 6.84 3.84
CA LYS A 68 9.32 5.83 4.72
C LYS A 68 9.14 6.11 6.22
N ARG A 69 9.15 7.38 6.65
CA ARG A 69 8.97 7.75 8.06
C ARG A 69 7.53 7.47 8.51
N THR A 70 6.56 7.84 7.68
CA THR A 70 5.14 7.59 7.94
C THR A 70 4.83 6.10 7.98
N ILE A 71 5.35 5.31 7.04
CA ILE A 71 5.19 3.85 7.03
C ILE A 71 5.69 3.24 8.34
N ARG A 72 6.92 3.56 8.77
CA ARG A 72 7.49 3.03 10.02
C ARG A 72 6.65 3.36 11.23
N LYS A 73 6.17 4.61 11.33
CA LYS A 73 5.29 5.03 12.41
C LYS A 73 4.00 4.21 12.43
N TYR A 74 3.38 3.98 11.27
CA TYR A 74 2.15 3.18 11.20
C TYR A 74 2.41 1.69 11.47
N GLU A 75 3.54 1.14 11.02
CA GLU A 75 4.00 -0.21 11.38
C GLU A 75 4.16 -0.37 12.89
N GLU A 76 4.75 0.61 13.57
CA GLU A 76 4.89 0.62 15.04
C GLU A 76 3.53 0.67 15.76
N ILE A 77 2.60 1.52 15.29
CA ILE A 77 1.23 1.61 15.83
C ILE A 77 0.48 0.29 15.67
N LEU A 78 0.59 -0.35 14.50
CA LEU A 78 -0.13 -1.58 14.17
C LEU A 78 0.57 -2.83 14.71
N GLY A 79 1.87 -2.77 15.00
CA GLY A 79 2.67 -3.93 15.37
C GLY A 79 2.85 -4.93 14.23
N ILE A 80 3.03 -4.45 12.99
CA ILE A 80 3.26 -5.28 11.79
C ILE A 80 4.46 -4.75 11.00
N GLU A 81 5.03 -5.57 10.11
CA GLU A 81 5.86 -5.09 8.99
C GLU A 81 5.06 -5.24 7.68
N ILE A 82 4.83 -4.16 6.94
CA ILE A 82 3.95 -4.19 5.76
C ILE A 82 4.48 -5.09 4.63
N ARG A 83 5.80 -5.25 4.53
CA ARG A 83 6.43 -6.04 3.46
C ARG A 83 6.31 -7.54 3.70
N GLU A 84 6.19 -7.94 4.95
CA GLU A 84 5.92 -9.32 5.37
C GLU A 84 4.42 -9.60 5.45
N PHE A 85 3.65 -8.62 5.92
CA PHE A 85 2.24 -8.78 6.22
C PHE A 85 1.32 -8.69 5.00
N PHE A 86 1.71 -7.91 3.98
CA PHE A 86 0.96 -7.77 2.73
C PHE A 86 1.72 -8.32 1.54
N PRO A 87 1.04 -8.83 0.50
CA PRO A 87 1.70 -9.14 -0.76
C PRO A 87 2.24 -7.86 -1.44
N PRO A 88 3.20 -7.98 -2.38
CA PRO A 88 3.67 -6.83 -3.16
C PRO A 88 2.55 -6.12 -3.93
N GLU A 89 1.63 -6.89 -4.52
CA GLU A 89 0.45 -6.40 -5.23
C GLU A 89 -0.80 -7.13 -4.72
N GLY A 90 -1.82 -6.37 -4.34
CA GLY A 90 -3.13 -6.89 -3.99
C GLY A 90 -4.11 -6.88 -5.18
N PRO A 91 -5.29 -7.53 -5.06
CA PRO A 91 -6.29 -7.65 -6.12
C PRO A 91 -6.81 -6.32 -6.67
N SER A 92 -6.76 -5.26 -5.86
CA SER A 92 -7.21 -3.91 -6.21
C SER A 92 -6.05 -2.93 -6.53
N SER A 93 -4.79 -3.40 -6.57
CA SER A 93 -3.61 -2.56 -6.80
C SER A 93 -3.70 -1.68 -8.06
N TRP A 94 -4.36 -2.16 -9.12
CA TRP A 94 -4.61 -1.46 -10.38
C TRP A 94 -5.36 -0.13 -10.22
N ARG A 95 -6.07 0.06 -9.10
CA ARG A 95 -6.80 1.30 -8.80
C ARG A 95 -5.88 2.44 -8.37
N SER A 96 -4.62 2.15 -8.02
CA SER A 96 -3.60 3.16 -7.80
C SER A 96 -2.99 3.59 -9.13
N LEU A 97 -3.32 4.81 -9.58
CA LEU A 97 -2.75 5.37 -10.80
C LEU A 97 -1.23 5.49 -10.70
N GLY A 98 -0.72 5.97 -9.56
CA GLY A 98 0.71 6.08 -9.30
C GLY A 98 1.41 4.72 -9.40
N TYR A 99 0.81 3.66 -8.84
CA TYR A 99 1.34 2.31 -8.97
C TYR A 99 1.33 1.81 -10.42
N THR A 100 0.23 2.06 -11.14
CA THR A 100 0.10 1.66 -12.55
C THR A 100 1.14 2.34 -13.45
N ILE A 101 1.47 3.60 -13.18
CA ILE A 101 2.55 4.33 -13.87
C ILE A 101 3.91 3.75 -13.46
N ALA A 102 4.16 3.60 -12.16
CA ALA A 102 5.42 3.05 -11.65
C ALA A 102 5.72 1.64 -12.20
N LYS A 103 4.69 0.79 -12.36
CA LYS A 103 4.82 -0.55 -12.94
C LYS A 103 5.24 -0.53 -14.42
N LYS A 104 4.87 0.51 -15.17
CA LYS A 104 5.28 0.70 -16.58
C LYS A 104 6.72 1.21 -16.70
N ILE A 105 7.21 1.90 -15.68
CA ILE A 105 8.60 2.37 -15.61
C ILE A 105 9.46 1.20 -15.10
N GLY A 106 9.95 0.36 -16.02
CA GLY A 106 10.57 -0.94 -15.69
C GLY A 106 11.75 -0.90 -14.69
N ASN A 107 12.45 0.24 -14.59
CA ASN A 107 13.56 0.42 -13.64
C ASN A 107 13.16 1.12 -12.33
N PHE A 108 11.90 1.51 -12.16
CA PHE A 108 11.46 2.23 -10.96
C PHE A 108 11.73 1.45 -9.67
N TRP A 109 11.29 0.19 -9.62
CA TRP A 109 11.46 -0.64 -8.41
C TRP A 109 12.92 -1.00 -8.15
N LYS A 110 13.71 -1.21 -9.21
CA LYS A 110 15.16 -1.42 -9.08
C LYS A 110 15.85 -0.17 -8.52
N ALA A 111 15.44 1.03 -8.95
CA ALA A 111 16.00 2.28 -8.47
C ALA A 111 15.65 2.50 -7.00
N VAL A 112 14.42 2.16 -6.58
CA VAL A 112 13.96 2.27 -5.19
C VAL A 112 14.60 1.22 -4.29
N SER A 113 14.90 0.01 -4.80
CA SER A 113 15.62 -1.02 -4.05
C SER A 113 17.14 -0.81 -4.00
N GLY A 114 17.67 0.17 -4.75
CA GLY A 114 19.11 0.45 -4.84
C GLY A 114 19.87 -0.51 -5.76
N GLU A 115 19.18 -1.26 -6.61
CA GLU A 115 19.75 -2.23 -7.56
C GLU A 115 20.21 -1.59 -8.88
N VAL A 116 19.87 -0.32 -9.14
CA VAL A 116 20.28 0.39 -10.38
C VAL A 116 21.62 1.08 -10.17
N LYS A 117 22.56 0.82 -11.07
CA LYS A 117 23.85 1.54 -11.12
C LYS A 117 23.62 3.00 -11.55
N ASP A 118 24.36 3.93 -10.95
CA ASP A 118 24.18 5.39 -11.14
C ASP A 118 24.24 5.83 -12.63
N ASP A 119 24.98 5.10 -13.47
CA ASP A 119 25.11 5.38 -14.91
C ASP A 119 23.83 5.07 -15.71
N GLU A 120 23.06 4.05 -15.32
CA GLU A 120 21.77 3.72 -15.95
C GLU A 120 20.70 4.76 -15.61
N LEU A 121 20.70 5.26 -14.36
CA LEU A 121 19.83 6.34 -13.90
C LEU A 121 20.09 7.66 -14.64
N LYS A 122 21.37 8.01 -14.85
CA LYS A 122 21.75 9.22 -15.61
C LYS A 122 21.33 9.14 -17.07
N THR A 123 21.40 7.96 -17.67
CA THR A 123 21.00 7.75 -19.07
C THR A 123 19.49 7.90 -19.24
N GLN A 124 18.70 7.31 -18.35
CA GLN A 124 17.23 7.45 -18.39
C GLN A 124 16.74 8.88 -18.15
N ARG A 125 17.40 9.65 -17.28
CA ARG A 125 17.06 11.07 -17.05
C ARG A 125 17.26 11.93 -18.30
N ARG A 126 18.18 11.55 -19.20
CA ARG A 126 18.44 12.25 -20.46
C ARG A 126 17.45 11.89 -21.56
N GLU A 127 16.82 10.71 -21.50
CA GLU A 127 15.82 10.27 -22.48
C GLU A 127 14.41 10.79 -22.18
N ILE A 128 14.13 11.18 -20.93
CA ILE A 128 12.83 11.66 -20.47
C ILE A 128 12.72 13.21 -20.52
N ALA A 129 13.85 13.91 -20.63
CA ALA A 129 13.94 15.37 -20.73
C ALA A 129 13.94 15.83 -22.20
#